data_AF-A0A0A0BGY0-F1
#
_entry.id   AF-A0A0A0BGY0-F1
#
_cell.length_a   1.000
_cell.length_b   1.000
_cell.length_c   1.000
_cell.angle_alpha   90.00
_cell.angle_beta   90.00
_cell.angle_gamma   90.00
#
_symmetry.space_group_name_H-M   'P 1'
#
loop_
_entity.id
_entity.type
_entity.pdbx_description
1 polymer ?
#
loop_
_entity_poly.entity_id
_entity_poly.type
_entity_poly.pdbx_seq_one_letter_code
_entity_poly.pdbx_strand_id
1 'polypeptide(L)'
;MKASQTARLKLRCPIALGREHNITIPDGWFNLVFEMCEQIEDIAQQINLKKRQRMFLPRIVFIEEHMGRISCDVINSNQDIADIIKKAQMDSVKRCMYCGETANQFRQGRYLVTCCAKHRRGILG
;
A
#
# COMPACT_ATOMS: atom_id res chain seq x y z
N MET A 1 -1.61 -7.88 8.59
CA MET A 1 -1.80 -6.57 9.26
C MET A 1 -2.53 -6.74 10.59
N LYS A 2 -2.00 -6.13 11.65
CA LYS A 2 -2.58 -6.17 13.00
C LYS A 2 -3.82 -5.26 13.12
N ALA A 3 -4.68 -5.52 14.10
CA ALA A 3 -5.87 -4.69 14.35
C ALA A 3 -5.50 -3.22 14.67
N SER A 4 -4.45 -3.00 15.46
CA SER A 4 -3.95 -1.66 15.80
C SER A 4 -3.44 -0.88 14.59
N GLN A 5 -2.77 -1.56 13.66
CA GLN A 5 -2.31 -1.01 12.39
C GLN A 5 -3.49 -0.58 11.50
N THR A 6 -4.51 -1.43 11.41
CA THR A 6 -5.74 -1.14 10.67
C THR A 6 -6.46 0.09 11.23
N ALA A 7 -6.63 0.15 12.56
CA ALA A 7 -7.26 1.29 13.23
C ALA A 7 -6.48 2.60 12.97
N ARG A 8 -5.15 2.55 13.05
CA ARG A 8 -4.29 3.70 12.79
C ARG A 8 -4.44 4.22 11.35
N LEU A 9 -4.53 3.32 10.36
CA LEU A 9 -4.76 3.70 8.96
C LEU A 9 -6.14 4.37 8.78
N LYS A 10 -7.20 3.76 9.34
CA LYS A 10 -8.56 4.31 9.28
C LYS A 10 -8.68 5.69 9.91
N LEU A 11 -7.98 5.93 11.02
CA LEU A 11 -7.96 7.23 11.69
C LEU A 11 -7.22 8.29 10.88
N ARG A 12 -6.12 7.92 10.20
CA ARG A 12 -5.32 8.87 9.40
C ARG A 12 -5.91 9.15 8.03
N CYS A 13 -6.57 8.17 7.41
CA CYS A 13 -7.01 8.23 6.01
C CYS A 13 -8.53 8.02 5.84
N PRO A 14 -9.38 8.80 6.52
CA PRO A 14 -10.83 8.57 6.54
C PRO A 14 -11.52 8.82 5.19
N ILE A 15 -10.99 9.71 4.33
CA ILE A 15 -11.60 10.01 3.04
C ILE A 15 -11.23 8.94 2.02
N ALA A 16 -9.93 8.70 1.85
CA ALA A 16 -9.41 7.80 0.82
C ALA A 16 -9.80 6.34 1.07
N LEU A 17 -9.87 5.88 2.33
CA LEU A 17 -10.25 4.50 2.67
C LEU A 17 -11.76 4.28 2.76
N GLY A 18 -12.55 5.34 2.97
CA GLY A 18 -13.99 5.27 3.15
C GLY A 18 -14.44 4.18 4.16
N ARG A 19 -15.61 3.58 3.90
CA ARG A 19 -16.18 2.51 4.73
C ARG A 19 -15.73 1.10 4.35
N GLU A 20 -15.39 0.90 3.08
CA GLU A 20 -15.11 -0.41 2.48
C GLU A 20 -13.78 -0.37 1.75
N HIS A 21 -12.78 -1.03 2.34
CA HIS A 21 -11.45 -1.23 1.77
C HIS A 21 -10.96 -2.62 2.14
N ASN A 22 -10.35 -3.31 1.18
CA ASN A 22 -9.70 -4.60 1.40
C ASN A 22 -8.19 -4.39 1.44
N ILE A 23 -7.57 -4.54 2.62
CA ILE A 23 -6.12 -4.38 2.79
C ILE A 23 -5.50 -5.70 3.26
N THR A 24 -4.80 -6.36 2.35
CA THR A 24 -4.17 -7.67 2.58
C THR A 24 -2.69 -7.58 2.25
N ILE A 25 -1.92 -7.05 3.20
CA ILE A 25 -0.47 -6.86 3.04
C ILE A 25 0.33 -7.60 4.12
N PRO A 26 1.56 -8.02 3.78
CA PRO A 26 2.56 -8.45 4.74
C PRO A 26 2.94 -7.35 5.74
N ASP A 27 3.20 -7.72 6.99
CA ASP A 27 3.41 -6.77 8.10
C ASP A 27 4.62 -5.85 7.88
N GLY A 28 5.68 -6.33 7.22
CA GLY A 28 6.89 -5.56 6.92
C GLY A 28 6.65 -4.39 5.96
N TRP A 29 5.54 -4.40 5.21
CA TRP A 29 5.16 -3.32 4.30
C TRP A 29 4.15 -2.35 4.88
N PHE A 30 3.75 -2.52 6.14
CA PHE A 30 2.78 -1.64 6.77
C PHE A 30 3.15 -0.15 6.65
N ASN A 31 4.41 0.20 6.93
CA ASN A 31 4.84 1.61 6.85
C ASN A 31 4.78 2.15 5.42
N LEU A 32 5.13 1.35 4.40
CA LEU A 32 5.01 1.76 3.00
C LEU A 32 3.55 2.04 2.63
N VAL A 33 2.63 1.16 3.04
CA VAL A 33 1.20 1.34 2.77
C VAL A 33 0.63 2.51 3.56
N PHE A 34 1.05 2.69 4.81
CA PHE A 34 0.65 3.83 5.63
C PHE A 34 1.06 5.16 4.97
N GLU A 35 2.32 5.29 4.57
CA GLU A 35 2.84 6.48 3.87
C GLU A 35 2.14 6.72 2.52
N MET A 36 1.84 5.65 1.78
CA MET A 36 1.10 5.73 0.52
C MET A 36 -0.32 6.26 0.74
N CYS A 37 -1.07 5.66 1.68
CA CYS A 37 -2.43 6.08 2.00
C CYS A 37 -2.47 7.51 2.55
N GLU A 38 -1.48 7.89 3.35
CA GLU A 38 -1.35 9.25 3.88
C GLU A 38 -1.23 10.29 2.76
N GLN A 39 -0.36 10.06 1.77
CA GLN A 39 -0.19 10.96 0.63
C GLN A 39 -1.46 11.04 -0.24
N ILE A 40 -2.17 9.92 -0.43
CA ILE A 40 -3.45 9.90 -1.16
C ILE A 40 -4.53 10.67 -0.37
N GLU A 41 -4.57 10.52 0.95
CA GLU A 41 -5.49 11.25 1.81
C GLU A 41 -5.26 12.76 1.72
N ASP A 42 -4.00 13.22 1.68
CA ASP A 42 -3.69 14.64 1.56
C ASP A 42 -4.23 15.24 0.25
N ILE A 43 -4.14 14.49 -0.87
CA ILE A 43 -4.80 14.85 -2.14
C ILE A 43 -6.33 14.86 -1.99
N ALA A 44 -6.89 13.85 -1.32
CA ALA A 44 -8.32 13.74 -1.08
C ALA A 44 -8.86 14.94 -0.28
N GLN A 45 -8.11 15.38 0.73
CA GLN A 45 -8.44 16.57 1.52
C GLN A 45 -8.42 17.84 0.67
N GLN A 46 -7.41 18.02 -0.19
CA GLN A 46 -7.34 19.17 -1.10
C GLN A 46 -8.53 19.22 -2.06
N ILE A 47 -8.98 18.07 -2.57
CA ILE A 47 -10.18 17.97 -3.41
C ILE A 47 -11.44 18.26 -2.57
N ASN A 48 -11.53 17.75 -1.33
CA ASN A 48 -12.69 17.94 -0.47
C ASN A 48 -12.96 19.40 -0.10
N LEU A 49 -11.91 20.23 -0.03
CA LEU A 49 -12.02 21.69 0.17
C LEU A 49 -12.78 22.36 -0.99
N LYS A 50 -12.70 21.81 -2.20
CA LYS A 50 -13.38 22.30 -3.40
C LYS A 50 -14.76 21.65 -3.49
N LYS A 51 -15.78 22.26 -2.86
CA LYS A 51 -17.16 21.69 -2.74
C LYS A 51 -17.75 21.12 -4.04
N ARG A 52 -17.43 21.69 -5.21
CA ARG A 52 -17.92 21.22 -6.53
C ARG A 52 -17.26 19.94 -7.04
N GLN A 53 -16.18 19.48 -6.40
CA GLN A 53 -15.36 18.35 -6.85
C GLN A 53 -15.49 17.10 -5.97
N ARG A 54 -16.45 17.07 -5.04
CA ARG A 54 -16.65 15.93 -4.13
C ARG A 54 -16.90 14.60 -4.84
N MET A 55 -17.48 14.62 -6.05
CA MET A 55 -17.66 13.42 -6.87
C MET A 55 -16.34 12.80 -7.37
N PHE A 56 -15.24 13.56 -7.34
CA PHE A 56 -13.91 13.15 -7.76
C PHE A 56 -13.00 12.80 -6.57
N LEU A 57 -13.56 12.60 -5.38
CA LEU A 57 -12.76 12.13 -4.25
C LEU A 57 -12.18 10.76 -4.56
N PRO A 58 -10.86 10.57 -4.34
CA PRO A 58 -10.24 9.27 -4.55
C PRO A 58 -10.76 8.28 -3.51
N ARG A 59 -11.03 7.05 -3.95
CA ARG A 59 -11.43 5.95 -3.07
C ARG A 59 -10.56 4.73 -3.36
N ILE A 60 -9.78 4.33 -2.36
CA ILE A 60 -9.01 3.09 -2.38
C ILE A 60 -9.98 1.91 -2.33
N VAL A 61 -9.90 1.03 -3.33
CA VAL A 61 -10.73 -0.17 -3.43
C VAL A 61 -10.06 -1.32 -2.70
N PHE A 62 -8.80 -1.57 -3.04
CA PHE A 62 -7.99 -2.60 -2.38
C PHE A 62 -6.51 -2.20 -2.34
N ILE A 63 -5.80 -2.81 -1.38
CA ILE A 63 -4.34 -2.82 -1.29
C ILE A 63 -3.93 -4.25 -0.96
N GLU A 64 -3.13 -4.87 -1.80
CA GLU A 64 -2.70 -6.25 -1.58
C GLU A 64 -1.23 -6.46 -1.94
N GLU A 65 -0.69 -7.60 -1.52
CA GLU A 65 0.52 -8.14 -2.13
C GLU A 65 0.14 -8.91 -3.39
N HIS A 66 0.82 -8.60 -4.49
CA HIS A 66 0.72 -9.31 -5.75
C HIS A 66 2.11 -9.46 -6.38
N MET A 67 2.57 -10.70 -6.55
CA MET A 67 3.85 -11.03 -7.19
C MET A 67 5.04 -10.30 -6.56
N GLY A 68 5.14 -10.37 -5.23
CA GLY A 68 6.23 -9.79 -4.44
C GLY A 68 6.26 -8.28 -4.49
N ARG A 69 5.12 -7.63 -4.75
CA ARG A 69 4.97 -6.17 -4.86
C ARG A 69 3.63 -5.74 -4.28
N ILE A 70 3.53 -4.49 -3.83
CA ILE A 70 2.23 -3.87 -3.52
C ILE A 70 1.39 -3.73 -4.80
N SER A 71 0.10 -4.02 -4.72
CA SER A 71 -0.90 -3.64 -5.71
C SER A 71 -1.95 -2.78 -5.03
N CYS A 72 -2.41 -1.72 -5.69
CA CYS A 72 -3.35 -0.76 -5.14
C CYS A 72 -4.25 -0.26 -6.27
N ASP A 73 -5.56 -0.32 -6.07
CA ASP A 73 -6.55 0.23 -7.00
C ASP A 73 -7.34 1.35 -6.35
N VAL A 74 -7.55 2.42 -7.12
CA VAL A 74 -8.14 3.68 -6.64
C VAL A 74 -9.12 4.21 -7.67
N ILE A 75 -10.38 4.33 -7.28
CA ILE A 75 -11.41 5.04 -8.04
C ILE A 75 -11.09 6.53 -8.00
N ASN A 76 -11.32 7.24 -9.11
CA ASN A 76 -10.97 8.66 -9.28
C ASN A 76 -9.48 8.94 -9.09
N SER A 77 -8.61 7.98 -9.44
CA SER A 77 -7.16 8.20 -9.49
C SER A 77 -6.83 9.27 -10.54
N ASN A 78 -5.97 10.21 -10.15
CA ASN A 78 -5.30 11.15 -11.06
C ASN A 78 -3.81 10.77 -11.22
N GLN A 79 -3.04 11.60 -11.94
CA GLN A 79 -1.62 11.37 -12.17
C GLN A 79 -0.81 11.37 -10.87
N ASP A 80 -1.07 12.31 -9.96
CA ASP A 80 -0.35 12.41 -8.68
C ASP A 80 -0.55 11.15 -7.82
N ILE A 81 -1.79 10.64 -7.75
CA ILE A 81 -2.11 9.38 -7.06
C ILE A 81 -1.42 8.20 -7.74
N ALA A 82 -1.43 8.15 -9.07
CA ALA A 82 -0.75 7.09 -9.81
C ALA A 82 0.76 7.07 -9.52
N ASP A 83 1.38 8.24 -9.39
CA ASP A 83 2.80 8.37 -9.07
C ASP A 83 3.10 7.98 -7.61
N ILE A 84 2.22 8.31 -6.66
CA ILE A 84 2.30 7.84 -5.27
C ILE A 84 2.25 6.30 -5.21
N ILE A 85 1.29 5.69 -5.90
CA ILE A 85 1.14 4.23 -5.95
C ILE A 85 2.38 3.60 -6.59
N LYS A 86 2.84 4.14 -7.73
CA LYS A 86 4.03 3.65 -8.44
C LYS A 86 5.28 3.72 -7.57
N LYS A 87 5.45 4.78 -6.79
CA LYS A 87 6.55 4.90 -5.83
C LYS A 87 6.47 3.80 -4.77
N ALA A 88 5.32 3.61 -4.13
CA ALA A 88 5.13 2.56 -3.13
C ALA A 88 5.36 1.15 -3.70
N GLN A 89 4.92 0.91 -4.94
CA GLN A 89 5.20 -0.31 -5.70
C GLN A 89 6.70 -0.54 -5.89
N MET A 90 7.44 0.47 -6.35
CA MET A 90 8.89 0.40 -6.54
C MET A 90 9.67 0.24 -5.24
N ASP A 91 9.17 0.79 -4.14
CA ASP A 91 9.79 0.66 -2.83
C ASP A 91 9.50 -0.72 -2.20
N SER A 92 8.31 -1.27 -2.44
CA SER A 92 7.95 -2.60 -1.92
C SER A 92 8.87 -3.71 -2.42
N VAL A 93 9.34 -3.66 -3.67
CA VAL A 93 10.27 -4.66 -4.23
C VAL A 93 11.70 -4.55 -3.67
N LYS A 94 11.98 -3.51 -2.88
CA LYS A 94 13.26 -3.27 -2.20
C LYS A 94 13.19 -3.47 -0.69
N ARG A 95 12.00 -3.76 -0.15
CA ARG A 95 11.78 -3.96 1.30
C ARG A 95 11.20 -5.34 1.57
N CYS A 96 11.66 -5.97 2.64
CA CYS A 96 11.24 -7.30 3.02
C CYS A 96 9.77 -7.28 3.43
N MET A 97 8.98 -8.15 2.83
CA MET A 97 7.55 -8.26 3.16
C MET A 97 7.29 -8.62 4.63
N TYR A 98 8.23 -9.27 5.31
CA TYR A 98 8.04 -9.70 6.70
C TYR A 98 8.53 -8.68 7.74
N CYS A 99 9.71 -8.09 7.53
CA CYS A 99 10.34 -7.19 8.52
C CYS A 99 10.54 -5.75 8.06
N GLY A 100 10.29 -5.43 6.78
CA GLY A 100 10.44 -4.08 6.23
C GLY A 100 11.88 -3.62 5.95
N GLU A 101 12.89 -4.39 6.35
CA GLU A 101 14.30 -4.11 6.03
C GLU A 101 14.61 -4.27 4.54
N THR A 102 15.77 -3.80 4.09
CA THR A 102 16.22 -3.94 2.70
C THR A 102 16.17 -5.39 2.22
N ALA A 103 15.64 -5.59 1.02
CA ALA A 103 15.42 -6.89 0.40
C ALA A 103 15.60 -6.83 -1.11
N ASN A 104 15.63 -8.02 -1.72
CA ASN A 104 15.58 -8.18 -3.16
C ASN A 104 14.36 -9.03 -3.53
N GLN A 105 13.77 -8.74 -4.68
CA GLN A 105 12.76 -9.60 -5.28
C GLN A 105 13.42 -10.76 -6.01
N PHE A 106 12.88 -11.97 -5.86
CA PHE A 106 13.36 -13.16 -6.56
C PHE A 106 12.19 -14.08 -6.92
N ARG A 107 12.44 -15.01 -7.86
CA ARG A 107 11.47 -16.02 -8.27
C ARG A 107 11.46 -17.18 -7.28
N GLN A 108 10.26 -17.57 -6.86
CA GLN A 108 10.00 -18.77 -6.09
C GLN A 108 8.91 -19.59 -6.81
N GLY A 109 9.33 -20.62 -7.55
CA GLY A 109 8.44 -21.35 -8.45
C GLY A 109 7.80 -20.43 -9.49
N ARG A 110 6.47 -20.36 -9.51
CA ARG A 110 5.70 -19.50 -10.43
C ARG A 110 5.49 -18.07 -9.91
N TYR A 111 5.83 -17.80 -8.65
CA TYR A 111 5.57 -16.52 -8.00
C TYR A 111 6.85 -15.70 -7.84
N LEU A 112 6.69 -14.41 -7.61
CA LEU A 112 7.74 -13.51 -7.17
C LEU A 112 7.55 -13.23 -5.68
N VAL A 113 8.66 -13.16 -4.95
CA VAL A 113 8.69 -12.88 -3.52
C VAL A 113 9.77 -11.85 -3.25
N THR A 114 9.51 -10.91 -2.36
CA THR A 114 10.48 -9.91 -1.90
C THR A 114 10.73 -10.06 -0.42
N CYS A 115 11.89 -10.61 -0.05
CA CYS A 115 12.29 -10.74 1.35
C CYS A 115 13.81 -10.64 1.54
N CYS A 116 14.23 -10.30 2.77
CA CYS A 116 15.65 -10.25 3.12
C CYS A 116 16.24 -11.66 3.25
N ALA A 117 17.57 -11.76 3.30
CA ALA A 117 18.27 -13.05 3.37
C ALA A 117 17.85 -13.92 4.57
N LYS A 118 17.56 -13.30 5.73
CA LYS A 118 17.09 -13.99 6.94
C LYS A 118 15.77 -14.72 6.68
N HIS A 119 14.77 -14.03 6.14
CA HIS A 119 13.47 -14.61 5.86
C HIS A 119 13.52 -15.55 4.65
N ARG A 120 14.39 -15.30 3.67
CA ARG A 120 14.56 -16.19 2.52
C ARG A 120 14.98 -17.61 2.94
N ARG A 121 15.90 -17.74 3.91
CA ARG A 121 16.33 -19.04 4.43
C ARG A 121 15.20 -19.79 5.12
N GLY A 122 14.32 -19.09 5.83
CA GLY A 122 13.16 -19.69 6.50
C GLY A 122 12.00 -20.06 5.57
N ILE A 123 12.04 -19.63 4.30
CA ILE A 123 11.05 -20.01 3.28
C ILE A 123 11.54 -21.21 2.44
N LEU A 124 12.86 -21.39 2.34
CA LEU A 124 13.50 -22.44 1.55
C LEU A 124 13.95 -23.67 2.36
N GLY A 125 13.97 -23.57 3.69
CA GLY A 125 14.19 -24.69 4.62
C GLY A 125 12.86 -25.17 5.16
#